data_AF-A0A841Y9P7-F1
#
_entry.id   AF-A0A841Y9P7-F1
#
_cell.length_a   1.000
_cell.length_b   1.000
_cell.length_c   1.000
_cell.angle_alpha   90.00
_cell.angle_beta   90.00
_cell.angle_gamma   90.00
#
_symmetry.space_group_name_H-M   'P 1'
#
loop_
_entity.id
_entity.type
_entity.pdbx_description
1 polymer ?
#
loop_
_entity_poly.entity_id
_entity_poly.type
_entity_poly.pdbx_seq_one_letter_code
_entity_poly.pdbx_strand_id
1 'polypeptide(L)'
;MTRKKPFFTLRDKTKLKNNRDQATVIMKLTKNYYQLDALEQFTELLPKQAIILELDEQLSSHMIYFAKYASAEKIYVPTEERKKEVQKNMWHNHIQQVETVENDPEAWHTWLPSVHLIHFSKRIVHQAMVEQLLPHLANHAVLWLETENTDYDDLLATRNYHKVHSLPGHAVYTFQAQQTAAEQEDSTDVEKKVLAWLETYKGEIDEIANEFAKQQINMEAKHQRQLEKQKQLATKKWNEQVTEHQKELHQLTSQLTDSYAVVQYISDAWNAEKMVNHDLNQRIYTLLEAEKPVLLALKERNIAQQKELAILRQENKQLTKQWKQLHTKYERLNNTKVIRFMRKYWHLKKSRKLRNDT
;
A
#
# COMPACT_ATOMS: atom_id res chain seq x y z
N MET A 1 -31.04 -12.45 -22.27
CA MET A 1 -30.33 -11.96 -21.07
C MET A 1 -29.92 -10.52 -21.31
N THR A 2 -30.69 -9.56 -20.82
CA THR A 2 -30.29 -8.14 -20.82
C THR A 2 -29.09 -7.98 -19.90
N ARG A 3 -27.95 -7.52 -20.44
CA ARG A 3 -26.76 -7.22 -19.64
C ARG A 3 -27.18 -6.17 -18.60
N LYS A 4 -27.16 -6.51 -17.31
CA LYS A 4 -27.39 -5.56 -16.22
C LYS A 4 -26.42 -4.38 -16.42
N LYS A 5 -26.97 -3.16 -16.46
CA LYS A 5 -26.19 -1.94 -16.67
C LYS A 5 -25.17 -1.76 -15.53
N PRO A 6 -24.00 -1.16 -15.79
CA PRO A 6 -22.92 -1.07 -14.80
C PRO A 6 -23.34 -0.28 -13.56
N PHE A 7 -23.05 -0.83 -12.37
CA PHE A 7 -23.09 -0.14 -11.08
C PHE A 7 -21.81 0.68 -10.90
N PHE A 8 -21.93 1.98 -10.65
CA PHE A 8 -20.77 2.79 -10.31
C PHE A 8 -20.44 2.60 -8.82
N THR A 9 -19.38 1.83 -8.53
CA THR A 9 -18.87 1.69 -7.17
C THR A 9 -17.85 2.78 -6.89
N LEU A 10 -18.26 3.81 -6.15
CA LEU A 10 -17.37 4.84 -5.66
C LEU A 10 -16.85 4.46 -4.29
N ARG A 11 -15.53 4.37 -4.17
CA ARG A 11 -14.84 4.11 -2.91
C ARG A 11 -14.25 5.41 -2.38
N ASP A 12 -15.02 6.10 -1.57
CA ASP A 12 -14.54 7.24 -0.82
C ASP A 12 -14.24 6.77 0.62
N LYS A 13 -12.95 6.59 0.94
CA LYS A 13 -12.50 6.18 2.28
C LYS A 13 -12.34 7.36 3.23
N THR A 14 -12.63 8.57 2.79
CA THR A 14 -12.42 9.78 3.57
C THR A 14 -13.41 9.79 4.75
N LYS A 15 -12.87 9.78 5.97
CA LYS A 15 -13.63 10.00 7.21
C LYS A 15 -13.70 11.50 7.46
N LEU A 16 -14.78 12.13 7.05
CA LEU A 16 -15.00 13.56 7.26
C LEU A 16 -15.77 13.76 8.57
N LYS A 17 -15.16 14.48 9.51
CA LYS A 17 -15.82 14.88 10.76
C LYS A 17 -16.60 16.17 10.51
N ASN A 18 -17.91 16.06 10.32
CA ASN A 18 -18.94 17.11 10.49
C ASN A 18 -18.62 18.52 9.99
N ASN A 19 -17.88 18.68 8.90
CA ASN A 19 -17.52 20.01 8.41
C ASN A 19 -17.74 20.08 6.89
N ARG A 20 -18.89 20.63 6.48
CA ARG A 20 -19.32 20.82 5.09
C ARG A 20 -18.18 21.41 4.23
N ASP A 21 -17.43 22.36 4.77
CA ASP A 21 -16.39 23.09 4.02
C ASP A 21 -15.13 22.26 3.71
N GLN A 22 -14.68 21.41 4.65
CA GLN A 22 -13.49 20.55 4.43
C GLN A 22 -13.79 19.41 3.46
N ALA A 23 -15.04 18.99 3.46
CA ALA A 23 -15.59 17.91 2.68
C ALA A 23 -15.55 18.30 1.17
N THR A 24 -16.06 19.48 0.85
CA THR A 24 -16.06 20.08 -0.50
C THR A 24 -14.66 20.21 -1.13
N VAL A 25 -13.66 20.61 -0.34
CA VAL A 25 -12.26 20.77 -0.79
C VAL A 25 -11.64 19.43 -1.21
N ILE A 26 -11.86 18.37 -0.43
CA ILE A 26 -11.33 17.02 -0.75
C ILE A 26 -12.01 16.46 -2.00
N MET A 27 -13.28 16.80 -2.24
CA MET A 27 -13.99 16.34 -3.43
C MET A 27 -13.54 17.02 -4.72
N LYS A 28 -13.31 18.35 -4.70
CA LYS A 28 -12.70 19.08 -5.84
C LYS A 28 -11.36 18.48 -6.25
N LEU A 29 -10.58 18.00 -5.27
CA LEU A 29 -9.30 17.32 -5.50
C LEU A 29 -9.42 15.93 -6.13
N THR A 30 -10.44 15.15 -5.76
CA THR A 30 -10.54 13.75 -6.19
C THR A 30 -11.15 13.56 -7.58
N LYS A 31 -11.89 14.55 -8.12
CA LYS A 31 -12.60 14.49 -9.42
C LYS A 31 -13.53 13.27 -9.59
N ASN A 32 -13.86 12.58 -8.49
CA ASN A 32 -14.58 11.31 -8.50
C ASN A 32 -16.11 11.49 -8.50
N TYR A 33 -16.59 12.74 -8.42
CA TYR A 33 -18.00 13.08 -8.34
C TYR A 33 -18.37 13.92 -9.56
N TYR A 34 -19.34 13.44 -10.34
CA TYR A 34 -19.94 14.20 -11.43
C TYR A 34 -20.95 15.20 -10.83
N GLN A 35 -21.08 16.40 -11.39
CA GLN A 35 -22.02 17.46 -10.96
C GLN A 35 -21.77 18.10 -9.58
N LEU A 36 -20.51 18.18 -9.14
CA LEU A 36 -20.15 18.80 -7.86
C LEU A 36 -20.66 20.25 -7.68
N ASP A 37 -20.62 21.05 -8.73
CA ASP A 37 -21.11 22.44 -8.69
C ASP A 37 -22.63 22.52 -8.47
N ALA A 38 -23.37 21.56 -9.02
CA ALA A 38 -24.82 21.45 -8.81
C ALA A 38 -25.13 20.97 -7.39
N LEU A 39 -24.38 19.97 -6.90
CA LEU A 39 -24.52 19.45 -5.54
C LEU A 39 -24.24 20.51 -4.47
N GLU A 40 -23.19 21.33 -4.62
CA GLU A 40 -22.90 22.45 -3.70
C GLU A 40 -24.09 23.40 -3.60
N GLN A 41 -24.57 23.92 -4.73
CA GLN A 41 -25.68 24.88 -4.77
C GLN A 41 -26.98 24.30 -4.20
N PHE A 42 -27.29 23.03 -4.49
CA PHE A 42 -28.54 22.43 -4.01
C PHE A 42 -28.48 22.05 -2.54
N THR A 43 -27.29 21.86 -1.96
CA THR A 43 -27.15 21.61 -0.51
C THR A 43 -27.45 22.84 0.33
N GLU A 44 -27.26 24.05 -0.21
CA GLU A 44 -27.56 25.31 0.48
C GLU A 44 -29.05 25.51 0.71
N LEU A 45 -29.89 24.93 -0.16
CA LEU A 45 -31.35 24.97 -0.06
C LEU A 45 -31.92 24.01 1.00
N LEU A 46 -31.07 23.14 1.58
CA LEU A 46 -31.51 22.07 2.47
C LEU A 46 -31.13 22.31 3.93
N PRO A 47 -31.98 21.87 4.89
CA PRO A 47 -31.64 21.92 6.30
C PRO A 47 -30.45 21.00 6.64
N LYS A 48 -29.84 21.22 7.81
CA LYS A 48 -28.65 20.47 8.28
C LYS A 48 -28.88 18.97 8.53
N GLN A 49 -30.13 18.52 8.53
CA GLN A 49 -30.57 17.13 8.74
C GLN A 49 -31.69 16.79 7.75
N ALA A 50 -31.44 17.04 6.46
CA ALA A 50 -32.43 16.79 5.43
C ALA A 50 -32.73 15.29 5.26
N ILE A 51 -34.00 14.98 5.00
CA ILE A 51 -34.45 13.67 4.52
C ILE A 51 -34.55 13.74 3.00
N ILE A 52 -33.96 12.77 2.31
CA ILE A 52 -33.79 12.81 0.85
C ILE A 52 -34.40 11.57 0.23
N LEU A 53 -35.09 11.73 -0.89
CA LEU A 53 -35.50 10.65 -1.79
C LEU A 53 -34.67 10.73 -3.07
N GLU A 54 -33.85 9.71 -3.30
CA GLU A 54 -32.97 9.63 -4.47
C GLU A 54 -33.59 8.69 -5.52
N LEU A 55 -34.14 9.26 -6.59
CA LEU A 55 -34.68 8.50 -7.71
C LEU A 55 -33.61 8.36 -8.80
N ASP A 56 -32.71 7.39 -8.59
CA ASP A 56 -31.63 7.10 -9.53
C ASP A 56 -31.40 5.60 -9.79
N GLU A 57 -31.56 5.18 -11.05
CA GLU A 57 -31.31 3.80 -11.49
C GLU A 57 -29.84 3.40 -11.34
N GLN A 58 -28.91 4.35 -11.53
CA GLN A 58 -27.48 4.07 -11.49
C GLN A 58 -26.91 4.11 -10.08
N LEU A 59 -27.71 4.56 -9.10
CA LEU A 59 -27.36 4.64 -7.70
C LEU A 59 -26.06 5.44 -7.53
N SER A 60 -26.10 6.65 -8.09
CA SER A 60 -24.97 7.55 -8.29
C SER A 60 -24.32 7.99 -6.98
N SER A 61 -23.23 8.72 -7.18
CA SER A 61 -22.41 9.35 -6.15
C SER A 61 -23.15 10.29 -5.21
N HIS A 62 -24.38 10.71 -5.54
CA HIS A 62 -25.15 11.70 -4.79
C HIS A 62 -25.52 11.22 -3.39
N MET A 63 -25.89 9.95 -3.21
CA MET A 63 -26.19 9.41 -1.88
C MET A 63 -24.96 9.48 -0.94
N ILE A 64 -23.78 9.19 -1.48
CA ILE A 64 -22.52 9.28 -0.72
C ILE A 64 -22.25 10.75 -0.37
N TYR A 65 -22.49 11.64 -1.32
CA TYR A 65 -22.37 13.08 -1.11
C TYR A 65 -23.30 13.54 0.02
N PHE A 66 -24.60 13.28 -0.10
CA PHE A 66 -25.57 13.72 0.89
C PHE A 66 -25.32 13.11 2.28
N ALA A 67 -24.95 11.83 2.34
CA ALA A 67 -24.69 11.16 3.62
C ALA A 67 -23.46 11.73 4.35
N LYS A 68 -22.35 11.96 3.64
CA LYS A 68 -21.09 12.37 4.26
C LYS A 68 -20.87 13.87 4.31
N TYR A 69 -21.35 14.59 3.32
CA TYR A 69 -21.01 15.99 3.06
C TYR A 69 -22.18 16.89 3.41
N ALA A 70 -23.41 16.55 3.01
CA ALA A 70 -24.60 17.32 3.43
C ALA A 70 -25.08 16.98 4.86
N SER A 71 -24.58 15.89 5.45
CA SER A 71 -25.04 15.34 6.73
C SER A 71 -26.54 15.05 6.73
N ALA A 72 -27.07 14.50 5.63
CA ALA A 72 -28.46 14.08 5.55
C ALA A 72 -28.80 13.11 6.70
N GLU A 73 -29.97 13.29 7.30
CA GLU A 73 -30.44 12.42 8.37
C GLU A 73 -30.75 11.02 7.82
N LYS A 74 -31.45 11.01 6.68
CA LYS A 74 -31.95 9.80 6.06
C LYS A 74 -32.05 9.95 4.55
N ILE A 75 -31.72 8.89 3.82
CA ILE A 75 -31.76 8.85 2.35
C ILE A 75 -32.53 7.61 1.92
N TYR A 76 -33.68 7.81 1.29
CA TYR A 76 -34.52 6.75 0.73
C TYR A 76 -34.14 6.46 -0.71
N VAL A 77 -34.01 5.18 -1.02
CA VAL A 77 -33.60 4.69 -2.34
C VAL A 77 -34.58 3.60 -2.79
N PRO A 78 -35.47 3.87 -3.74
CA PRO A 78 -36.46 2.90 -4.17
C PRO A 78 -35.87 1.88 -5.15
N THR A 79 -35.31 0.80 -4.61
CA THR A 79 -34.72 -0.27 -5.42
C THR A 79 -34.74 -1.62 -4.70
N GLU A 80 -35.42 -2.60 -5.29
CA GLU A 80 -35.40 -3.99 -4.81
C GLU A 80 -34.33 -4.82 -5.51
N GLU A 81 -34.22 -4.71 -6.85
CA GLU A 81 -33.29 -5.54 -7.64
C GLU A 81 -31.81 -5.33 -7.27
N ARG A 82 -31.46 -4.16 -6.74
CA ARG A 82 -30.09 -3.74 -6.46
C ARG A 82 -29.81 -3.49 -4.98
N LYS A 83 -30.71 -3.89 -4.09
CA LYS A 83 -30.59 -3.72 -2.63
C LYS A 83 -29.23 -4.17 -2.07
N LYS A 84 -28.75 -5.34 -2.50
CA LYS A 84 -27.43 -5.88 -2.10
C LYS A 84 -26.26 -5.02 -2.58
N GLU A 85 -26.34 -4.44 -3.77
CA GLU A 85 -25.31 -3.58 -4.35
C GLU A 85 -25.22 -2.25 -3.58
N VAL A 86 -26.38 -1.64 -3.28
CA VAL A 86 -26.49 -0.42 -2.45
C VAL A 86 -25.88 -0.67 -1.07
N GLN A 87 -26.36 -1.71 -0.36
CA GLN A 87 -25.88 -2.04 0.98
C GLN A 87 -24.36 -2.29 1.01
N LYS A 88 -23.84 -3.02 0.02
CA LYS A 88 -22.40 -3.24 -0.12
C LYS A 88 -21.67 -1.91 -0.31
N ASN A 89 -22.15 -1.02 -1.18
CA ASN A 89 -21.51 0.27 -1.43
C ASN A 89 -21.52 1.17 -0.18
N MET A 90 -22.65 1.23 0.53
CA MET A 90 -22.77 2.02 1.76
C MET A 90 -21.89 1.48 2.89
N TRP A 91 -21.79 0.16 3.03
CA TRP A 91 -20.89 -0.47 3.99
C TRP A 91 -19.41 -0.12 3.72
N HIS A 92 -18.96 -0.16 2.46
CA HIS A 92 -17.59 0.22 2.09
C HIS A 92 -17.27 1.70 2.36
N ASN A 93 -18.30 2.56 2.34
CA ASN A 93 -18.18 4.00 2.57
C ASN A 93 -18.51 4.41 4.02
N HIS A 94 -18.81 3.44 4.90
CA HIS A 94 -19.21 3.65 6.30
C HIS A 94 -20.45 4.54 6.46
N ILE A 95 -21.45 4.37 5.59
CA ILE A 95 -22.71 5.11 5.59
C ILE A 95 -23.83 4.23 6.18
N GLN A 96 -24.63 4.79 7.09
CA GLN A 96 -25.73 4.10 7.78
C GLN A 96 -27.11 4.74 7.50
N GLN A 97 -27.13 5.95 6.94
CA GLN A 97 -28.33 6.77 6.75
C GLN A 97 -29.16 6.37 5.52
N VAL A 98 -28.66 5.44 4.69
CA VAL A 98 -29.28 5.05 3.43
C VAL A 98 -30.18 3.82 3.65
N GLU A 99 -31.46 3.97 3.33
CA GLU A 99 -32.47 2.92 3.41
C GLU A 99 -33.04 2.62 2.03
N THR A 100 -32.98 1.35 1.63
CA THR A 100 -33.63 0.86 0.41
C THR A 100 -35.10 0.60 0.69
N VAL A 101 -36.00 1.20 -0.08
CA VAL A 101 -37.45 1.06 0.03
C VAL A 101 -38.04 0.39 -1.22
N GLU A 102 -39.28 -0.06 -1.12
CA GLU A 102 -40.01 -0.63 -2.25
C GLU A 102 -40.20 0.43 -3.34
N ASN A 103 -40.06 0.05 -4.61
CA ASN A 103 -40.20 0.97 -5.74
C ASN A 103 -41.67 1.14 -6.15
N ASP A 104 -42.48 1.60 -5.22
CA ASP A 104 -43.91 1.87 -5.40
C ASP A 104 -44.27 3.24 -4.80
N PRO A 105 -44.49 4.27 -5.64
CA PRO A 105 -44.89 5.61 -5.19
C PRO A 105 -46.11 5.64 -4.27
N GLU A 106 -47.05 4.69 -4.44
CA GLU A 106 -48.25 4.61 -3.59
C GLU A 106 -47.91 4.19 -2.16
N ALA A 107 -46.88 3.35 -1.98
CA ALA A 107 -46.42 2.93 -0.67
C ALA A 107 -45.69 4.05 0.11
N TRP A 108 -45.27 5.13 -0.57
CA TRP A 108 -44.43 6.18 0.03
C TRP A 108 -45.21 7.25 0.78
N HIS A 109 -46.54 7.30 0.62
CA HIS A 109 -47.38 8.37 1.19
C HIS A 109 -47.21 8.60 2.69
N THR A 110 -46.79 7.57 3.44
CA THR A 110 -46.61 7.64 4.89
C THR A 110 -45.38 8.44 5.32
N TRP A 111 -44.36 8.55 4.48
CA TRP A 111 -43.10 9.23 4.79
C TRP A 111 -42.68 10.27 3.74
N LEU A 112 -43.23 10.25 2.52
CA LEU A 112 -42.94 11.24 1.48
C LEU A 112 -43.15 12.69 1.93
N PRO A 113 -44.17 13.04 2.76
CA PRO A 113 -44.34 14.40 3.25
C PRO A 113 -43.22 14.90 4.19
N SER A 114 -42.34 14.04 4.70
CA SER A 114 -41.18 14.47 5.52
C SER A 114 -39.89 14.65 4.69
N VAL A 115 -39.96 14.35 3.38
CA VAL A 115 -38.82 14.46 2.48
C VAL A 115 -38.59 15.92 2.10
N HIS A 116 -37.35 16.37 2.29
CA HIS A 116 -36.92 17.74 2.02
C HIS A 116 -36.35 17.90 0.60
N LEU A 117 -35.76 16.84 0.04
CA LEU A 117 -35.26 16.83 -1.34
C LEU A 117 -35.74 15.57 -2.06
N ILE A 118 -36.30 15.74 -3.24
CA ILE A 118 -36.54 14.66 -4.19
C ILE A 118 -35.68 14.91 -5.42
N HIS A 119 -34.72 14.03 -5.65
CA HIS A 119 -33.87 14.06 -6.83
C HIS A 119 -34.41 13.09 -7.88
N PHE A 120 -34.59 13.57 -9.11
CA PHE A 120 -34.94 12.78 -10.28
C PHE A 120 -33.75 12.74 -11.23
N SER A 121 -33.10 11.58 -11.32
CA SER A 121 -32.07 11.34 -12.33
C SER A 121 -32.64 11.44 -13.75
N LYS A 122 -31.78 11.77 -14.72
CA LYS A 122 -32.16 11.95 -16.14
C LYS A 122 -32.90 10.75 -16.74
N ARG A 123 -32.71 9.56 -16.17
CA ARG A 123 -33.29 8.30 -16.66
C ARG A 123 -34.62 7.94 -16.00
N ILE A 124 -34.93 8.51 -14.84
CA ILE A 124 -36.18 8.27 -14.12
C ILE A 124 -37.16 9.42 -14.32
N VAL A 125 -36.66 10.63 -14.60
CA VAL A 125 -37.51 11.81 -14.80
C VAL A 125 -38.46 11.58 -15.99
N HIS A 126 -39.70 11.26 -15.65
CA HIS A 126 -40.81 11.01 -16.57
C HIS A 126 -42.04 11.73 -16.02
N GLN A 127 -42.83 12.31 -16.92
CA GLN A 127 -44.00 13.08 -16.54
C GLN A 127 -44.96 12.31 -15.61
N ALA A 128 -45.25 11.05 -15.93
CA ALA A 128 -46.12 10.20 -15.12
C ALA A 128 -45.63 10.00 -13.67
N MET A 129 -44.31 9.89 -13.46
CA MET A 129 -43.73 9.74 -12.12
C MET A 129 -43.86 11.04 -11.31
N VAL A 130 -43.63 12.19 -11.95
CA VAL A 130 -43.79 13.49 -11.31
C VAL A 130 -45.26 13.72 -10.95
N GLU A 131 -46.18 13.43 -11.87
CA GLU A 131 -47.63 13.52 -11.64
C GLU A 131 -48.12 12.64 -10.49
N GLN A 132 -47.58 11.42 -10.35
CA GLN A 132 -47.92 10.51 -9.25
C GLN A 132 -47.45 11.04 -7.88
N LEU A 133 -46.28 11.67 -7.82
CA LEU A 133 -45.72 12.18 -6.56
C LEU A 133 -46.31 13.53 -6.16
N LEU A 134 -46.68 14.37 -7.14
CA LEU A 134 -47.11 15.75 -6.95
C LEU A 134 -48.20 15.97 -5.87
N PRO A 135 -49.25 15.12 -5.76
CA PRO A 135 -50.30 15.29 -4.76
C PRO A 135 -49.84 15.08 -3.31
N HIS A 136 -48.70 14.42 -3.13
CA HIS A 136 -48.19 13.98 -1.82
C HIS A 136 -46.97 14.78 -1.35
N LEU A 137 -46.53 15.76 -2.15
CA LEU A 137 -45.40 16.61 -1.80
C LEU A 137 -45.78 17.61 -0.72
N ALA A 138 -44.92 17.73 0.29
CA ALA A 138 -45.04 18.78 1.30
C ALA A 138 -44.47 20.10 0.78
N ASN A 139 -45.04 21.23 1.21
CA ASN A 139 -44.64 22.57 0.75
C ASN A 139 -43.17 22.94 1.02
N HIS A 140 -42.45 22.18 1.85
CA HIS A 140 -41.02 22.40 2.10
C HIS A 140 -40.10 21.54 1.20
N ALA A 141 -40.68 20.65 0.39
CA ALA A 141 -39.91 19.80 -0.49
C ALA A 141 -39.25 20.62 -1.59
N VAL A 142 -37.99 20.31 -1.87
CA VAL A 142 -37.24 20.80 -3.01
C VAL A 142 -37.25 19.71 -4.07
N LEU A 143 -37.61 20.05 -5.30
CA LEU A 143 -37.59 19.12 -6.42
C LEU A 143 -36.38 19.43 -7.30
N TRP A 144 -35.48 18.45 -7.46
CA TRP A 144 -34.33 18.54 -8.34
C TRP A 144 -34.49 17.56 -9.51
N LEU A 145 -34.68 18.09 -10.71
CA LEU A 145 -34.88 17.31 -11.93
C LEU A 145 -33.66 17.46 -12.84
N GLU A 146 -33.05 16.34 -13.25
CA GLU A 146 -32.00 16.32 -14.27
C GLU A 146 -32.56 16.37 -15.69
N THR A 147 -33.11 17.52 -16.05
CA THR A 147 -33.72 17.75 -17.36
C THR A 147 -33.57 19.21 -17.80
N GLU A 148 -33.55 19.42 -19.10
CA GLU A 148 -33.70 20.74 -19.74
C GLU A 148 -35.11 20.94 -20.28
N ASN A 149 -35.97 19.94 -20.16
CA ASN A 149 -37.34 20.02 -20.65
C ASN A 149 -38.16 21.01 -19.79
N THR A 150 -38.75 22.00 -20.45
CA THR A 150 -39.60 23.02 -19.83
C THR A 150 -41.03 22.56 -19.60
N ASP A 151 -41.45 21.41 -20.14
CA ASP A 151 -42.81 20.87 -19.96
C ASP A 151 -43.17 20.66 -18.46
N TYR A 152 -42.16 20.49 -17.61
CA TYR A 152 -42.35 20.35 -16.16
C TYR A 152 -42.69 21.67 -15.47
N ASP A 153 -42.41 22.83 -16.08
CA ASP A 153 -42.65 24.15 -15.48
C ASP A 153 -44.15 24.35 -15.26
N ASP A 154 -44.95 24.08 -16.29
CA ASP A 154 -46.40 24.22 -16.25
C ASP A 154 -47.02 23.16 -15.32
N LEU A 155 -46.54 21.91 -15.38
CA LEU A 155 -47.01 20.83 -14.53
C LEU A 155 -46.80 21.16 -13.04
N LEU A 156 -45.61 21.61 -12.66
CA LEU A 156 -45.26 21.92 -11.28
C LEU A 156 -45.93 23.21 -10.78
N ALA A 157 -46.13 24.19 -11.67
CA ALA A 157 -46.86 25.41 -11.35
C ALA A 157 -48.31 25.13 -10.90
N THR A 158 -48.94 24.04 -11.35
CA THR A 158 -50.30 23.65 -10.88
C THR A 158 -50.41 23.43 -9.36
N ARG A 159 -49.28 23.21 -8.68
CA ARG A 159 -49.18 23.06 -7.22
C ARG A 159 -48.30 24.13 -6.57
N ASN A 160 -48.13 25.27 -7.23
CA ASN A 160 -47.32 26.40 -6.77
C ASN A 160 -45.83 26.05 -6.59
N TYR A 161 -45.31 25.05 -7.31
CA TYR A 161 -43.88 24.80 -7.40
C TYR A 161 -43.31 25.56 -8.58
N HIS A 162 -42.41 26.50 -8.29
CA HIS A 162 -41.81 27.37 -9.29
C HIS A 162 -40.31 27.12 -9.38
N LYS A 163 -39.78 27.24 -10.59
CA LYS A 163 -38.35 27.08 -10.86
C LYS A 163 -37.57 28.20 -10.18
N VAL A 164 -36.64 27.84 -9.30
CA VAL A 164 -35.80 28.80 -8.57
C VAL A 164 -34.41 28.86 -9.19
N HIS A 165 -33.85 27.74 -9.62
CA HIS A 165 -32.52 27.65 -10.24
C HIS A 165 -32.55 26.79 -11.50
N SER A 166 -31.72 27.14 -12.47
CA SER A 166 -31.44 26.36 -13.68
C SER A 166 -29.94 26.29 -13.90
N LEU A 167 -29.42 25.06 -13.97
CA LEU A 167 -28.05 24.76 -14.40
C LEU A 167 -28.12 23.93 -15.69
N PRO A 168 -27.05 23.85 -16.51
CA PRO A 168 -27.05 23.00 -17.69
C PRO A 168 -27.45 21.56 -17.33
N GLY A 169 -28.52 21.03 -17.93
CA GLY A 169 -29.06 19.71 -17.62
C GLY A 169 -29.83 19.55 -16.30
N HIS A 170 -30.09 20.64 -15.55
CA HIS A 170 -30.75 20.57 -14.24
C HIS A 170 -31.73 21.72 -14.00
N ALA A 171 -32.87 21.38 -13.39
CA ALA A 171 -33.88 22.34 -12.94
C ALA A 171 -34.25 22.07 -11.47
N VAL A 172 -34.38 23.14 -10.69
CA VAL A 172 -34.78 23.07 -9.28
C VAL A 172 -36.02 23.89 -9.02
N TYR A 173 -36.98 23.30 -8.32
CA TYR A 173 -38.27 23.89 -8.01
C TYR A 173 -38.52 23.90 -6.50
N THR A 174 -39.14 24.98 -6.02
CA THR A 174 -39.62 25.10 -4.64
C THR A 174 -41.03 25.68 -4.61
N PHE A 175 -41.74 25.45 -3.52
CA PHE A 175 -43.07 26.01 -3.31
C PHE A 175 -43.02 27.53 -3.07
N GLN A 176 -43.95 28.29 -3.65
CA GLN A 176 -44.15 29.72 -3.37
C GLN A 176 -45.62 30.01 -3.07
N ALA A 177 -45.91 30.59 -1.91
CA ALA A 177 -47.27 31.01 -1.57
C ALA A 177 -47.64 32.33 -2.28
N GLN A 178 -48.77 32.36 -2.98
CA GLN A 178 -49.32 33.55 -3.62
C GLN A 178 -49.59 34.66 -2.58
N GLN A 179 -48.89 35.80 -2.69
CA GLN A 179 -49.22 37.04 -1.97
C GLN A 179 -50.26 37.83 -2.78
N THR A 180 -51.44 38.06 -2.22
CA THR A 180 -52.46 38.99 -2.76
C THR A 180 -52.18 40.42 -2.29
N ALA A 181 -52.07 41.34 -3.26
CA ALA A 181 -51.78 42.76 -3.05
C ALA A 181 -52.99 43.51 -2.45
N ALA A 182 -52.73 44.34 -1.42
CA ALA A 182 -53.72 45.20 -0.76
C ALA A 182 -53.84 46.57 -1.44
N GLU A 183 -55.06 47.09 -1.43
CA GLU A 183 -55.54 48.30 -2.10
C GLU A 183 -55.03 49.61 -1.45
N GLN A 184 -54.85 50.64 -2.27
CA GLN A 184 -54.35 51.98 -1.91
C GLN A 184 -55.47 52.89 -1.40
N GLU A 185 -55.24 53.54 -0.25
CA GLU A 185 -56.04 54.65 0.28
C GLU A 185 -55.31 56.01 0.16
N ASP A 186 -56.13 57.06 0.14
CA ASP A 186 -55.93 58.50 -0.12
C ASP A 186 -54.54 59.13 0.13
N SER A 187 -54.00 59.79 -0.92
CA SER A 187 -52.55 60.01 -1.08
C SER A 187 -51.94 61.24 -0.41
N THR A 188 -52.69 62.29 -0.05
CA THR A 188 -52.04 63.60 0.19
C THR A 188 -51.76 63.95 1.67
N ASP A 189 -52.47 63.36 2.62
CA ASP A 189 -52.22 63.55 4.07
C ASP A 189 -51.39 62.40 4.67
N VAL A 190 -51.49 61.22 4.05
CA VAL A 190 -50.59 60.08 4.26
C VAL A 190 -49.19 60.44 3.76
N GLU A 191 -49.03 61.07 2.59
CA GLU A 191 -47.73 61.46 2.05
C GLU A 191 -46.90 62.33 3.01
N LYS A 192 -47.49 63.30 3.70
CA LYS A 192 -46.73 64.15 4.64
C LYS A 192 -46.29 63.41 5.89
N LYS A 193 -47.17 62.56 6.45
CA LYS A 193 -46.81 61.69 7.58
C LYS A 193 -45.79 60.63 7.17
N VAL A 194 -45.96 60.05 5.99
CA VAL A 194 -45.04 59.07 5.40
C VAL A 194 -43.69 59.70 5.12
N LEU A 195 -43.60 60.94 4.62
CA LEU A 195 -42.32 61.62 4.41
C LEU A 195 -41.57 61.91 5.71
N ALA A 196 -42.26 62.40 6.75
CA ALA A 196 -41.65 62.61 8.07
C ALA A 196 -41.22 61.27 8.72
N TRP A 197 -42.01 60.22 8.53
CA TRP A 197 -41.68 58.87 8.97
C TRP A 197 -40.49 58.32 8.18
N LEU A 198 -40.44 58.51 6.86
CA LEU A 198 -39.34 58.12 5.98
C LEU A 198 -38.04 58.84 6.32
N GLU A 199 -38.06 60.12 6.71
CA GLU A 199 -36.86 60.82 7.19
C GLU A 199 -36.35 60.26 8.52
N THR A 200 -37.26 59.93 9.45
CA THR A 200 -36.89 59.32 10.73
C THR A 200 -36.31 57.91 10.51
N TYR A 201 -36.98 57.10 9.70
CA TYR A 201 -36.49 55.77 9.30
C TYR A 201 -35.19 55.84 8.51
N LYS A 202 -34.99 56.86 7.69
CA LYS A 202 -33.71 57.06 6.99
C LYS A 202 -32.58 57.31 7.98
N GLY A 203 -32.80 58.12 9.02
CA GLY A 203 -31.84 58.33 10.10
C GLY A 203 -31.51 57.03 10.86
N GLU A 204 -32.53 56.25 11.20
CA GLU A 204 -32.35 54.94 11.85
C GLU A 204 -31.63 53.93 10.93
N ILE A 205 -31.96 53.93 9.63
CA ILE A 205 -31.28 53.09 8.62
C ILE A 205 -29.82 53.50 8.47
N ASP A 206 -29.51 54.80 8.46
CA ASP A 206 -28.15 55.31 8.34
C ASP A 206 -27.31 55.00 9.60
N GLU A 207 -27.91 55.05 10.80
CA GLU A 207 -27.27 54.58 12.04
C GLU A 207 -27.01 53.08 12.03
N ILE A 208 -28.01 52.28 11.65
CA ILE A 208 -27.89 50.83 11.52
C ILE A 208 -26.83 50.47 10.48
N ALA A 209 -26.81 51.14 9.33
CA ALA A 209 -25.80 50.94 8.29
C ALA A 209 -24.38 51.26 8.78
N ASN A 210 -24.22 52.32 9.56
CA ASN A 210 -22.93 52.66 10.18
C ASN A 210 -22.49 51.63 11.24
N GLU A 211 -23.42 51.11 12.05
CA GLU A 211 -23.11 50.03 12.99
C GLU A 211 -22.74 48.73 12.28
N PHE A 212 -23.47 48.35 11.22
CA PHE A 212 -23.13 47.20 10.39
C PHE A 212 -21.76 47.35 9.73
N ALA A 213 -21.43 48.51 9.17
CA ALA A 213 -20.11 48.78 8.59
C ALA A 213 -18.98 48.60 9.64
N LYS A 214 -19.17 49.12 10.86
CA LYS A 214 -18.21 48.93 11.96
C LYS A 214 -18.08 47.46 12.37
N GLN A 215 -19.18 46.72 12.44
CA GLN A 215 -19.16 45.29 12.75
C GLN A 215 -18.47 44.48 11.64
N GLN A 216 -18.72 44.81 10.38
CA GLN A 216 -18.09 44.17 9.24
C GLN A 216 -16.57 44.39 9.24
N ILE A 217 -16.09 45.63 9.44
CA ILE A 217 -14.66 45.93 9.56
C ILE A 217 -14.02 45.14 10.72
N ASN A 218 -14.69 45.06 11.87
CA ASN A 218 -14.18 44.30 13.02
C ASN A 218 -14.15 42.78 12.77
N MET A 219 -15.14 42.24 12.06
CA MET A 219 -15.19 40.83 11.66
C MET A 219 -14.09 40.51 10.66
N GLU A 220 -13.92 41.34 9.63
CA GLU A 220 -12.87 41.21 8.63
C GLU A 220 -11.47 41.30 9.27
N ALA A 221 -11.26 42.25 10.19
CA ALA A 221 -10.00 42.37 10.93
C ALA A 221 -9.72 41.15 11.82
N LYS A 222 -10.74 40.59 12.49
CA LYS A 222 -10.60 39.33 13.26
C LYS A 222 -10.27 38.16 12.36
N HIS A 223 -10.95 38.04 11.22
CA HIS A 223 -10.73 36.98 10.25
C HIS A 223 -9.32 37.05 9.66
N GLN A 224 -8.86 38.25 9.26
CA GLN A 224 -7.48 38.45 8.77
C GLN A 224 -6.44 38.03 9.81
N ARG A 225 -6.61 38.41 11.08
CA ARG A 225 -5.71 37.99 12.17
C ARG A 225 -5.69 36.48 12.38
N GLN A 226 -6.82 35.79 12.22
CA GLN A 226 -6.87 34.33 12.29
C GLN A 226 -6.14 33.69 11.11
N LEU A 227 -6.34 34.23 9.91
CA LEU A 227 -5.70 33.75 8.68
C LEU A 227 -4.17 33.92 8.75
N GLU A 228 -3.70 35.05 9.29
CA GLU A 228 -2.28 35.31 9.51
C GLU A 228 -1.67 34.35 10.55
N LYS A 229 -2.38 34.07 11.66
CA LYS A 229 -1.97 33.05 12.64
C LYS A 229 -1.88 31.65 12.01
N GLN A 230 -2.85 31.28 11.17
CA GLN A 230 -2.82 30.01 10.46
C GLN A 230 -1.64 29.93 9.49
N LYS A 231 -1.35 31.00 8.75
CA LYS A 231 -0.17 31.09 7.88
C LYS A 231 1.13 30.93 8.69
N GLN A 232 1.26 31.62 9.82
CA GLN A 232 2.43 31.49 10.68
C GLN A 232 2.61 30.07 11.21
N LEU A 233 1.53 29.41 11.67
CA LEU A 233 1.58 28.01 12.11
C LEU A 233 1.95 27.06 10.98
N ALA A 234 1.40 27.26 9.78
CA ALA A 234 1.75 26.47 8.61
C ALA A 234 3.23 26.64 8.23
N THR A 235 3.76 27.87 8.26
CA THR A 235 5.18 28.11 7.99
C THR A 235 6.10 27.50 9.04
N LYS A 236 5.72 27.52 10.33
CA LYS A 236 6.48 26.86 11.39
C LYS A 236 6.54 25.35 11.18
N LYS A 237 5.39 24.72 10.95
CA LYS A 237 5.31 23.27 10.66
C LYS A 237 6.10 22.88 9.42
N TRP A 238 6.00 23.68 8.36
CA TRP A 238 6.77 23.47 7.14
C TRP A 238 8.28 23.53 7.40
N ASN A 239 8.74 24.54 8.13
CA ASN A 239 10.15 24.67 8.48
C ASN A 239 10.65 23.51 9.36
N GLU A 240 9.85 23.07 10.33
CA GLU A 240 10.15 21.88 11.15
C GLU A 240 10.32 20.64 10.26
N GLN A 241 9.38 20.36 9.36
CA GLN A 241 9.46 19.24 8.41
C GLN A 241 10.69 19.33 7.50
N VAL A 242 11.01 20.52 6.98
CA VAL A 242 12.21 20.71 6.16
C VAL A 242 13.48 20.42 6.97
N THR A 243 13.55 20.83 8.23
CA THR A 243 14.72 20.54 9.08
C THR A 243 14.84 19.05 9.43
N GLU A 244 13.72 18.35 9.63
CA GLU A 244 13.72 16.90 9.84
C GLU A 244 14.21 16.16 8.59
N HIS A 245 13.65 16.48 7.42
CA HIS A 245 14.09 15.89 6.16
C HIS A 245 15.55 16.20 5.82
N GLN A 246 16.06 17.38 6.15
CA GLN A 246 17.49 17.70 5.99
C GLN A 246 18.38 16.82 6.88
N LYS A 247 17.97 16.54 8.13
CA LYS A 247 18.70 15.63 9.01
C LYS A 247 18.67 14.20 8.49
N GLU A 248 17.52 13.73 8.03
CA GLU A 248 17.38 12.39 7.42
C GLU A 248 18.27 12.24 6.18
N LEU A 249 18.29 13.24 5.29
CA LEU A 249 19.15 13.25 4.11
C LEU A 249 20.64 13.22 4.49
N HIS A 250 21.04 13.98 5.52
CA HIS A 250 22.41 13.97 5.99
C HIS A 250 22.81 12.60 6.58
N GLN A 251 21.91 11.97 7.32
CA GLN A 251 22.14 10.63 7.86
C GLN A 251 22.24 9.58 6.75
N LEU A 252 21.35 9.62 5.75
CA LEU A 252 21.38 8.70 4.61
C LEU A 252 22.65 8.87 3.78
N THR A 253 23.11 10.11 3.55
CA THR A 253 24.35 10.37 2.82
C THR A 253 25.57 9.85 3.59
N SER A 254 25.62 10.02 4.90
CA SER A 254 26.66 9.42 5.77
C SER A 254 26.67 7.89 5.67
N GLN A 255 25.49 7.25 5.75
CA GLN A 255 25.37 5.79 5.62
C GLN A 255 25.82 5.29 4.24
N LEU A 256 25.52 6.06 3.19
CA LEU A 256 25.93 5.73 1.83
C LEU A 256 27.46 5.79 1.70
N THR A 257 28.11 6.82 2.25
CA THR A 257 29.57 6.95 2.24
C THR A 257 30.25 5.83 3.02
N ASP A 258 29.69 5.45 4.18
CA ASP A 258 30.19 4.34 4.98
C ASP A 258 30.04 3.01 4.22
N SER A 259 28.90 2.81 3.54
CA SER A 259 28.67 1.62 2.71
C SER A 259 29.66 1.53 1.55
N TYR A 260 29.95 2.63 0.86
CA TYR A 260 30.98 2.65 -0.19
C TYR A 260 32.36 2.29 0.34
N ALA A 261 32.75 2.82 1.51
CA ALA A 261 34.03 2.48 2.13
C ALA A 261 34.13 0.98 2.48
N VAL A 262 33.04 0.38 2.97
CA VAL A 262 32.98 -1.07 3.25
C VAL A 262 33.12 -1.89 1.97
N VAL A 263 32.43 -1.51 0.89
CA VAL A 263 32.52 -2.22 -0.40
C VAL A 263 33.95 -2.13 -0.96
N GLN A 264 34.58 -0.95 -0.87
CA GLN A 264 35.97 -0.77 -1.28
C GLN A 264 36.91 -1.67 -0.47
N TYR A 265 36.76 -1.69 0.86
CA TYR A 265 37.54 -2.56 1.74
C TYR A 265 37.38 -4.05 1.39
N ILE A 266 36.15 -4.51 1.13
CA ILE A 266 35.89 -5.90 0.71
C ILE A 266 36.56 -6.19 -0.64
N SER A 267 36.48 -5.27 -1.59
CA SER A 267 37.13 -5.42 -2.90
C SER A 267 38.65 -5.51 -2.77
N ASP A 268 39.27 -4.69 -1.93
CA ASP A 268 40.72 -4.69 -1.72
C ASP A 268 41.16 -5.98 -1.02
N ALA A 269 40.41 -6.43 0.00
CA ALA A 269 40.66 -7.69 0.68
C ALA A 269 40.54 -8.90 -0.26
N TRP A 270 39.51 -8.92 -1.11
CA TRP A 270 39.32 -9.97 -2.12
C TRP A 270 40.47 -10.02 -3.13
N ASN A 271 40.92 -8.86 -3.60
CA ASN A 271 42.04 -8.77 -4.53
C ASN A 271 43.35 -9.24 -3.87
N ALA A 272 43.60 -8.87 -2.61
CA ALA A 272 44.75 -9.36 -1.86
C ALA A 272 44.71 -10.88 -1.67
N GLU A 273 43.55 -11.45 -1.32
CA GLU A 273 43.37 -12.90 -1.20
C GLU A 273 43.66 -13.61 -2.53
N LYS A 274 43.17 -13.07 -3.64
CA LYS A 274 43.42 -13.62 -4.98
C LYS A 274 44.91 -13.61 -5.33
N MET A 275 45.65 -12.55 -4.96
CA MET A 275 47.10 -12.48 -5.16
C MET A 275 47.83 -13.52 -4.33
N VAL A 276 47.52 -13.62 -3.02
CA VAL A 276 48.13 -14.62 -2.13
C VAL A 276 47.88 -16.04 -2.64
N ASN A 277 46.65 -16.34 -3.06
CA ASN A 277 46.31 -17.65 -3.64
C ASN A 277 47.07 -17.92 -4.94
N HIS A 278 47.26 -16.91 -5.79
CA HIS A 278 48.06 -17.06 -7.00
C HIS A 278 49.51 -17.40 -6.67
N ASP A 279 50.13 -16.66 -5.74
CA ASP A 279 51.52 -16.87 -5.32
C ASP A 279 51.71 -18.24 -4.65
N LEU A 280 50.78 -18.65 -3.79
CA LEU A 280 50.78 -19.98 -3.17
C LEU A 280 50.70 -21.08 -4.23
N ASN A 281 49.82 -20.95 -5.21
CA ASN A 281 49.70 -21.91 -6.29
C ASN A 281 50.99 -21.98 -7.12
N GLN A 282 51.58 -20.84 -7.49
CA GLN A 282 52.87 -20.82 -8.17
C GLN A 282 53.97 -21.52 -7.35
N ARG A 283 54.00 -21.28 -6.03
CA ARG A 283 54.97 -21.92 -5.13
C ARG A 283 54.77 -23.42 -5.06
N ILE A 284 53.52 -23.89 -4.97
CA ILE A 284 53.18 -25.33 -4.98
C ILE A 284 53.66 -25.96 -6.29
N TYR A 285 53.37 -25.36 -7.44
CA TYR A 285 53.82 -25.89 -8.72
C TYR A 285 55.34 -25.96 -8.82
N THR A 286 56.05 -24.92 -8.36
CA THR A 286 57.52 -24.89 -8.35
C THR A 286 58.09 -26.01 -7.47
N LEU A 287 57.50 -26.26 -6.29
CA LEU A 287 57.91 -27.35 -5.40
C LEU A 287 57.64 -28.71 -6.04
N LEU A 288 56.48 -28.90 -6.66
CA LEU A 288 56.15 -30.14 -7.37
C LEU A 288 57.11 -30.40 -8.54
N GLU A 289 57.48 -29.37 -9.29
CA GLU A 289 58.47 -29.48 -10.36
C GLU A 289 59.86 -29.87 -9.83
N ALA A 290 60.26 -29.32 -8.69
CA ALA A 290 61.53 -29.64 -8.04
C ALA A 290 61.56 -31.06 -7.43
N GLU A 291 60.45 -31.52 -6.84
CA GLU A 291 60.36 -32.83 -6.19
C GLU A 291 60.15 -33.99 -7.18
N LYS A 292 59.49 -33.73 -8.32
CA LYS A 292 59.23 -34.74 -9.36
C LYS A 292 60.49 -35.53 -9.78
N PRO A 293 61.63 -34.92 -10.14
CA PRO A 293 62.83 -35.68 -10.51
C PRO A 293 63.40 -36.50 -9.35
N VAL A 294 63.31 -36.00 -8.11
CA VAL A 294 63.75 -36.75 -6.91
C VAL A 294 62.91 -38.01 -6.72
N LEU A 295 61.58 -37.89 -6.85
CA LEU A 295 60.66 -39.03 -6.76
C LEU A 295 60.92 -40.06 -7.87
N LEU A 296 61.20 -39.61 -9.10
CA LEU A 296 61.56 -40.49 -10.20
C LEU A 296 62.88 -41.22 -9.93
N ALA A 297 63.92 -40.52 -9.47
CA ALA A 297 65.20 -41.13 -9.13
C ALA A 297 65.08 -42.13 -7.97
N LEU A 298 64.29 -41.84 -6.93
CA LEU A 298 64.00 -42.78 -5.84
C LEU A 298 63.27 -44.02 -6.34
N LYS A 299 62.32 -43.86 -7.27
CA LYS A 299 61.61 -44.99 -7.89
C LYS A 299 62.57 -45.87 -8.69
N GLU A 300 63.44 -45.28 -9.51
CA GLU A 300 64.47 -46.01 -10.26
C GLU A 300 65.43 -46.76 -9.34
N ARG A 301 65.90 -46.10 -8.28
CA ARG A 301 66.76 -46.73 -7.26
C ARG A 301 66.07 -47.89 -6.55
N ASN A 302 64.80 -47.75 -6.18
CA ASN A 302 64.04 -48.83 -5.56
C ASN A 302 63.93 -50.04 -6.51
N ILE A 303 63.64 -49.81 -7.79
CA ILE A 303 63.62 -50.88 -8.81
C ILE A 303 64.99 -51.57 -8.91
N ALA A 304 66.09 -50.81 -8.93
CA ALA A 304 67.44 -51.36 -8.96
C ALA A 304 67.73 -52.23 -7.72
N GLN A 305 67.40 -51.73 -6.52
CA GLN A 305 67.56 -52.47 -5.26
C GLN A 305 66.71 -53.74 -5.23
N GLN A 306 65.48 -53.71 -5.74
CA GLN A 306 64.64 -54.91 -5.84
C GLN A 306 65.26 -55.97 -6.76
N LYS A 307 65.86 -55.56 -7.88
CA LYS A 307 66.58 -56.47 -8.78
C LYS A 307 67.82 -57.07 -8.10
N GLU A 308 68.61 -56.25 -7.41
CA GLU A 308 69.80 -56.70 -6.66
C GLU A 308 69.42 -57.68 -5.56
N LEU A 309 68.38 -57.39 -4.77
CA LEU A 309 67.86 -58.30 -3.76
C LEU A 309 67.38 -59.63 -4.35
N ALA A 310 66.79 -59.62 -5.55
CA ALA A 310 66.38 -60.84 -6.23
C ALA A 310 67.59 -61.70 -6.63
N ILE A 311 68.66 -61.08 -7.14
CA ILE A 311 69.93 -61.75 -7.46
C ILE A 311 70.56 -62.34 -6.20
N LEU A 312 70.71 -61.55 -5.13
CA LEU A 312 71.29 -62.00 -3.86
C LEU A 312 70.49 -63.15 -3.24
N ARG A 313 69.16 -63.12 -3.34
CA ARG A 313 68.30 -64.25 -2.90
C ARG A 313 68.59 -65.52 -3.70
N GLN A 314 68.81 -65.40 -5.01
CA GLN A 314 69.14 -66.53 -5.88
C GLN A 314 70.53 -67.10 -5.56
N GLU A 315 71.54 -66.24 -5.39
CA GLU A 315 72.90 -66.65 -5.01
C GLU A 315 72.92 -67.32 -3.64
N ASN A 316 72.26 -66.73 -2.65
CA ASN A 316 72.17 -67.30 -1.31
C ASN A 316 71.49 -68.68 -1.33
N LYS A 317 70.44 -68.86 -2.15
CA LYS A 317 69.82 -70.18 -2.37
C LYS A 317 70.80 -71.19 -2.99
N GLN A 318 71.63 -70.77 -3.94
CA GLN A 318 72.66 -71.62 -4.53
C GLN A 318 73.76 -71.99 -3.53
N LEU A 319 74.31 -71.01 -2.81
CA LEU A 319 75.32 -71.22 -1.78
C LEU A 319 74.80 -72.11 -0.65
N THR A 320 73.56 -71.91 -0.21
CA THR A 320 72.91 -72.78 0.78
C THR A 320 72.81 -74.23 0.27
N LYS A 321 72.50 -74.43 -1.02
CA LYS A 321 72.47 -75.77 -1.63
C LYS A 321 73.88 -76.38 -1.68
N GLN A 322 74.89 -75.62 -2.10
CA GLN A 322 76.29 -76.07 -2.12
C GLN A 322 76.79 -76.42 -0.73
N TRP A 323 76.52 -75.58 0.26
CA TRP A 323 76.88 -75.80 1.66
C TRP A 323 76.22 -77.08 2.19
N LYS A 324 74.93 -77.31 1.93
CA LYS A 324 74.24 -78.56 2.30
C LYS A 324 74.93 -79.78 1.68
N GLN A 325 75.28 -79.72 0.39
CA GLN A 325 76.00 -80.81 -0.28
C GLN A 325 77.39 -81.07 0.31
N LEU A 326 78.15 -80.01 0.58
CA LEU A 326 79.47 -80.10 1.21
C LEU A 326 79.37 -80.69 2.62
N HIS A 327 78.37 -80.24 3.40
CA HIS A 327 78.08 -80.75 4.72
C HIS A 327 77.76 -82.24 4.68
N THR A 328 76.88 -82.68 3.76
CA THR A 328 76.58 -84.11 3.58
C THR A 328 77.82 -84.91 3.16
N LYS A 329 78.69 -84.37 2.27
CA LYS A 329 79.96 -85.03 1.92
C LYS A 329 80.89 -85.15 3.11
N TYR A 330 81.01 -84.08 3.89
CA TYR A 330 81.79 -84.05 5.13
C TYR A 330 81.24 -85.06 6.14
N GLU A 331 79.93 -85.15 6.36
CA GLU A 331 79.31 -86.16 7.22
C GLU A 331 79.57 -87.59 6.72
N ARG A 332 79.48 -87.83 5.40
CA ARG A 332 79.77 -89.15 4.80
C ARG A 332 81.23 -89.57 5.01
N LEU A 333 82.19 -88.71 4.63
CA LEU A 333 83.62 -88.94 4.89
C LEU A 333 83.87 -89.09 6.40
N ASN A 334 83.18 -88.22 7.13
CA ASN A 334 82.93 -88.17 8.55
C ASN A 334 82.83 -89.57 9.21
N ASN A 335 81.84 -90.28 8.67
CA ASN A 335 81.35 -91.55 9.14
C ASN A 335 82.06 -92.75 8.51
N THR A 336 83.14 -92.56 7.74
CA THR A 336 83.93 -93.69 7.25
C THR A 336 84.64 -94.43 8.39
N LYS A 337 84.89 -95.74 8.22
CA LYS A 337 85.56 -96.56 9.24
C LYS A 337 86.95 -96.03 9.60
N VAL A 338 87.71 -95.58 8.59
CA VAL A 338 89.07 -95.04 8.76
C VAL A 338 89.06 -93.77 9.61
N ILE A 339 88.21 -92.79 9.29
CA ILE A 339 88.12 -91.54 10.07
C ILE A 339 87.59 -91.80 11.48
N ARG A 340 86.59 -92.68 11.65
CA ARG A 340 86.13 -93.11 12.98
C ARG A 340 87.23 -93.76 13.79
N PHE A 341 88.06 -94.61 13.16
CA PHE A 341 89.22 -95.23 13.80
C PHE A 341 90.30 -94.20 14.14
N MET A 342 90.62 -93.27 13.24
CA MET A 342 91.55 -92.17 13.50
C MET A 342 91.08 -91.29 14.66
N ARG A 343 89.79 -90.98 14.75
CA ARG A 343 89.20 -90.28 15.92
C ARG A 343 89.35 -91.08 17.20
N LYS A 344 89.00 -92.37 17.18
CA LYS A 344 89.14 -93.27 18.33
C LYS A 344 90.61 -93.38 18.77
N TYR A 345 91.54 -93.49 17.83
CA TYR A 345 92.98 -93.47 18.05
C TYR A 345 93.44 -92.13 18.62
N TRP A 346 92.98 -90.99 18.08
CA TRP A 346 93.31 -89.66 18.59
C TRP A 346 92.79 -89.44 20.02
N HIS A 347 91.55 -89.84 20.29
CA HIS A 347 91.00 -89.83 21.66
C HIS A 347 91.81 -90.74 22.59
N LEU A 348 92.14 -91.97 22.19
CA LEU A 348 92.99 -92.87 22.96
C LEU A 348 94.40 -92.29 23.20
N LYS A 349 95.02 -91.69 22.18
CA LYS A 349 96.34 -91.03 22.27
C LYS A 349 96.28 -89.84 23.24
N LYS A 350 95.23 -89.03 23.17
CA LYS A 350 95.01 -87.88 24.07
C LYS A 350 94.75 -88.34 25.51
N SER A 351 93.93 -89.38 25.70
CA SER A 351 93.68 -90.01 27.01
C SER A 351 94.91 -90.71 27.58
N ARG A 352 95.78 -91.30 26.74
CA ARG A 352 97.08 -91.85 27.17
C ARG A 352 98.07 -90.75 27.55
N LYS A 353 98.10 -89.63 26.81
CA LYS A 353 98.93 -88.47 27.18
C LYS A 353 98.51 -87.91 28.54
N LEU A 354 97.20 -87.73 28.76
CA LEU A 354 96.62 -87.34 30.05
C LEU A 354 96.84 -88.35 31.20
N ARG A 355 97.13 -89.63 30.88
CA ARG A 355 97.46 -90.68 31.87
C ARG A 355 98.96 -90.81 32.16
N ASN A 356 99.81 -90.29 31.28
CA ASN A 356 101.26 -90.28 31.46
C ASN A 356 101.74 -88.93 32.03
N ASP A 357 100.90 -87.90 31.99
CA ASP A 357 101.10 -86.58 32.61
C ASP A 357 100.48 -86.49 34.03
N THR A 358 99.97 -87.61 34.56
CA THR A 358 99.61 -87.85 35.98
C THR A 358 100.45 -88.99 36.50
#